data_AF-A0A2V9BC10-F1
#
_entry.id   AF-A0A2V9BC10-F1
#
_cell.length_a   1.000
_cell.length_b   1.000
_cell.length_c   1.000
_cell.angle_alpha   90.00
_cell.angle_beta   90.00
_cell.angle_gamma   90.00
#
_symmetry.space_group_name_H-M   'P 1'
#
loop_
_entity.id
_entity.type
_entity.pdbx_description
1 polymer ?
#
loop_
_entity_poly.entity_id
_entity_poly.type
_entity_poly.pdbx_seq_one_letter_code
_entity_poly.pdbx_strand_id
1 'polypeptide(L)'
;MDAHASWEGHEDTAHQQYNLALSNRRLQVAMGIIGDHAEKRIVGTGFTGDQEAHDAHRRSTPGGTADNPDRVVHIKGFTGPGTPKSTITARISRPPDPAKPPTTTTPKPDDGVKPPTTTTPKADDGAKPPTTTPAKPDQPKAGGDDQIAGSPAVAFKLRFVHQEEQKTMVFEYHRSDATQRTYAPQGFFGLMLGDLNENEKHFVEVDLDDPFFREFAVTVQAPINFQKIGLQSAHVSLDYGDPQDAVNNKHGDAIFDPSRPKEFKFAVFMNAHHDTSYAYASEYHFDPESGWDGRAFSYQLPPRKTEDRNLFLNPYDQIGFLEVQVFPHQMDPGVMDSIDVELLHTDPGGQVVRRTLNVTPGSPPQFWRVRLDDPQARTYTYQLTHHLKDGSVKRADPVTTRATALPVNDPFDRAIEIDFVPMLNPATTREVFIDVQYDDPKNAYQRQERLVLQGNAQNPVHLRIALMDPTKTTYRYRLTFVGTNNHMKQGAFIETSDTLIAVSDSP
;
A
#
# COMPACT_ATOMS: atom_id res chain seq x y z
N MET A 1 -18.47 -13.49 23.91
CA MET A 1 -17.02 -13.71 23.81
C MET A 1 -16.32 -12.73 24.73
N ASP A 2 -15.26 -13.21 25.38
CA ASP A 2 -14.37 -12.44 26.26
C ASP A 2 -12.92 -12.89 26.03
N ALA A 3 -11.98 -11.95 26.03
CA ALA A 3 -10.57 -12.20 25.69
C ALA A 3 -9.66 -11.66 26.79
N HIS A 4 -8.65 -12.43 27.15
CA HIS A 4 -7.75 -12.15 28.26
C HIS A 4 -6.30 -11.99 27.76
N ALA A 5 -5.54 -11.15 28.46
CA ALA A 5 -4.09 -11.08 28.36
C ALA A 5 -3.46 -11.35 29.72
N SER A 6 -2.24 -11.89 29.71
CA SER A 6 -1.45 -12.14 30.90
C SER A 6 -0.82 -10.84 31.39
N TRP A 7 -0.56 -10.78 32.69
CA TRP A 7 0.31 -9.77 33.28
C TRP A 7 1.78 -10.11 32.97
N GLU A 8 2.53 -9.15 32.44
CA GLU A 8 3.94 -9.32 32.03
C GLU A 8 4.93 -8.84 33.11
N GLY A 9 4.45 -8.53 34.32
CA GLY A 9 5.31 -8.16 35.46
C GLY A 9 5.61 -6.66 35.59
N HIS A 10 4.95 -5.81 34.80
CA HIS A 10 5.12 -4.36 34.77
C HIS A 10 3.82 -3.64 35.14
N GLU A 11 3.92 -2.47 35.78
CA GLU A 11 2.77 -1.70 36.29
C GLU A 11 2.59 -0.34 35.60
N ASP A 12 3.42 -0.02 34.60
CA ASP A 12 3.30 1.24 33.86
C ASP A 12 2.17 1.20 32.83
N THR A 13 1.64 2.39 32.52
CA THR A 13 0.50 2.58 31.63
C THR A 13 0.77 2.10 30.20
N ALA A 14 2.03 2.11 29.73
CA ALA A 14 2.36 1.66 28.38
C ALA A 14 2.22 0.13 28.26
N HIS A 15 2.67 -0.62 29.27
CA HIS A 15 2.49 -2.07 29.30
C HIS A 15 1.02 -2.48 29.49
N GLN A 16 0.25 -1.72 30.27
CA GLN A 16 -1.21 -1.92 30.36
C GLN A 16 -1.91 -1.70 29.00
N GLN A 17 -1.53 -0.65 28.25
CA GLN A 17 -2.04 -0.42 26.90
C GLN A 17 -1.60 -1.51 25.90
N TYR A 18 -0.40 -2.05 26.07
CA TYR A 18 0.08 -3.17 25.26
C TYR A 18 -0.71 -4.45 25.55
N ASN A 19 -0.98 -4.79 26.81
CA ASN A 19 -1.79 -5.95 27.20
C ASN A 19 -3.24 -5.83 26.71
N LEU A 20 -3.77 -4.61 26.72
CA LEU A 20 -5.03 -4.25 26.10
C LEU A 20 -5.04 -4.55 24.59
N ALA A 21 -4.02 -4.08 23.86
CA ALA A 21 -3.89 -4.34 22.42
C ALA A 21 -3.79 -5.84 22.10
N LEU A 22 -3.09 -6.61 22.93
CA LEU A 22 -3.00 -8.07 22.80
C LEU A 22 -4.35 -8.77 23.01
N SER A 23 -5.13 -8.34 24.00
CA SER A 23 -6.48 -8.86 24.27
C SER A 23 -7.42 -8.58 23.09
N ASN A 24 -7.37 -7.35 22.56
CA ASN A 24 -8.15 -6.95 21.38
C ASN A 24 -7.77 -7.77 20.15
N ARG A 25 -6.48 -8.00 19.91
CA ARG A 25 -6.01 -8.82 18.78
C ARG A 25 -6.52 -10.26 18.88
N ARG A 26 -6.51 -10.87 20.07
CA ARG A 26 -7.05 -12.21 20.28
C ARG A 26 -8.55 -12.27 20.01
N LEU A 27 -9.30 -11.27 20.48
CA LEU A 27 -10.74 -11.17 20.21
C LEU A 27 -11.01 -11.05 18.70
N GLN A 28 -10.25 -10.24 17.97
CA GLN A 28 -10.37 -10.11 16.51
C GLN A 28 -10.08 -11.42 15.78
N VAL A 29 -9.06 -12.17 16.22
CA VAL A 29 -8.78 -13.51 15.67
C VAL A 29 -9.95 -14.47 15.92
N ALA A 30 -10.51 -14.48 17.13
CA ALA A 30 -11.69 -15.32 17.44
C ALA A 30 -12.91 -14.91 16.61
N MET A 31 -13.15 -13.61 16.39
CA MET A 31 -14.21 -13.12 15.51
C MET A 31 -13.99 -13.52 14.05
N GLY A 32 -12.74 -13.55 13.59
CA GLY A 32 -12.37 -14.05 12.26
C GLY A 32 -12.62 -15.55 12.11
N ILE A 33 -12.24 -16.36 13.12
CA ILE A 33 -12.47 -17.81 13.12
C ILE A 33 -13.96 -18.14 13.12
N ILE A 34 -14.78 -17.41 13.90
CA ILE A 34 -16.24 -17.63 13.93
C ILE A 34 -16.88 -17.23 12.59
N GLY A 35 -16.31 -16.28 11.85
CA GLY A 35 -16.82 -15.88 10.52
C GLY A 35 -18.31 -15.53 10.57
N ASP A 36 -19.09 -15.92 9.56
CA ASP A 36 -20.54 -15.72 9.55
C ASP A 36 -21.31 -16.94 10.11
N HIS A 37 -20.61 -17.86 10.78
CA HIS A 37 -21.18 -19.11 11.28
C HIS A 37 -22.04 -18.93 12.56
N ALA A 38 -21.99 -17.77 13.21
CA ALA A 38 -22.83 -17.45 14.38
C ALA A 38 -22.99 -15.95 14.59
N GLU A 39 -24.11 -15.54 15.18
CA GLU A 39 -24.33 -14.17 15.66
C GLU A 39 -23.36 -13.85 16.82
N LYS A 40 -22.56 -12.80 16.66
CA LYS A 40 -21.46 -12.48 17.58
C LYS A 40 -21.88 -11.47 18.62
N ARG A 41 -21.74 -11.81 19.89
CA ARG A 41 -21.91 -10.88 21.02
C ARG A 41 -20.65 -10.79 21.88
N ILE A 42 -20.13 -9.58 22.06
CA ILE A 42 -19.06 -9.26 23.01
C ILE A 42 -19.72 -8.98 24.37
N VAL A 43 -19.20 -9.58 25.45
CA VAL A 43 -19.74 -9.37 26.79
C VAL A 43 -18.82 -8.41 27.55
N GLY A 44 -19.30 -7.19 27.82
CA GLY A 44 -18.74 -6.26 28.80
C GLY A 44 -17.56 -5.39 28.33
N THR A 45 -17.53 -4.15 28.81
CA THR A 45 -16.43 -3.19 28.68
C THR A 45 -15.48 -3.35 29.87
N GLY A 46 -14.47 -4.21 29.72
CA GLY A 46 -13.45 -4.42 30.74
C GLY A 46 -12.64 -5.66 30.43
N PHE A 47 -11.33 -5.50 30.28
CA PHE A 47 -10.40 -6.56 29.90
C PHE A 47 -10.11 -7.42 31.12
N THR A 48 -10.96 -8.42 31.36
CA THR A 48 -11.00 -9.24 32.58
C THR A 48 -9.79 -10.16 32.80
N GLY A 49 -8.65 -9.94 32.15
CA GLY A 49 -7.46 -10.81 32.27
C GLY A 49 -6.29 -10.19 33.00
N ASP A 50 -5.97 -8.92 32.68
CA ASP A 50 -4.75 -8.26 33.18
C ASP A 50 -4.80 -8.03 34.68
N GLN A 51 -5.89 -7.46 35.18
CA GLN A 51 -6.10 -7.25 36.62
C GLN A 51 -6.19 -8.58 37.39
N GLU A 52 -6.87 -9.59 36.85
CA GLU A 52 -7.00 -10.90 37.49
C GLU A 52 -5.66 -11.67 37.52
N ALA A 53 -4.85 -11.52 36.46
CA ALA A 53 -3.49 -12.07 36.41
C ALA A 53 -2.53 -11.31 37.33
N HIS A 54 -2.65 -9.98 37.42
CA HIS A 54 -1.92 -9.12 38.35
C HIS A 54 -2.22 -9.50 39.81
N ASP A 55 -3.50 -9.53 40.20
CA ASP A 55 -3.95 -9.88 41.56
C ASP A 55 -3.45 -11.28 41.96
N ALA A 56 -3.46 -12.24 41.01
CA ALA A 56 -3.00 -13.61 41.21
C ALA A 56 -1.48 -13.81 41.04
N HIS A 57 -0.71 -12.75 40.74
CA HIS A 57 0.73 -12.81 40.45
C HIS A 57 1.12 -13.81 39.35
N ARG A 58 0.23 -14.02 38.38
CA ARG A 58 0.41 -14.96 37.28
C ARG A 58 1.14 -14.28 36.13
N ARG A 59 2.46 -14.52 36.06
CA ARG A 59 3.32 -13.99 34.98
C ARG A 59 3.31 -14.90 33.76
N SER A 60 3.23 -14.27 32.59
CA SER A 60 3.42 -14.95 31.32
C SER A 60 4.88 -15.43 31.22
N THR A 61 5.07 -16.71 30.90
CA THR A 61 6.41 -17.26 30.62
C THR A 61 6.64 -17.30 29.11
N PRO A 62 7.68 -16.62 28.58
CA PRO A 62 8.04 -16.73 27.17
C PRO A 62 8.40 -18.18 26.81
N GLY A 63 7.81 -18.70 25.73
CA GLY A 63 8.21 -19.99 25.13
C GLY A 63 7.77 -21.27 25.86
N GLY A 64 6.97 -21.19 26.92
CA GLY A 64 6.53 -22.39 27.65
C GLY A 64 5.37 -23.14 26.97
N THR A 65 5.45 -24.47 26.94
CA THR A 65 4.33 -25.39 26.67
C THR A 65 3.35 -25.51 27.83
N ALA A 66 3.52 -24.71 28.88
CA ALA A 66 2.61 -24.67 30.01
C ALA A 66 1.28 -24.05 29.59
N ASP A 67 0.17 -24.62 30.09
CA ASP A 67 -1.14 -24.01 29.98
C ASP A 67 -1.07 -22.60 30.55
N ASN A 68 -1.20 -21.59 29.69
CA ASN A 68 -1.19 -20.19 30.06
C ASN A 68 -2.66 -19.72 30.06
N PRO A 69 -3.38 -19.89 31.19
CA PRO A 69 -4.83 -19.68 31.26
C PRO A 69 -5.23 -18.23 30.95
N ASP A 70 -4.29 -17.30 30.94
CA ASP A 70 -4.53 -15.86 30.77
C ASP A 70 -4.29 -15.37 29.34
N ARG A 71 -3.90 -16.25 28.40
CA ARG A 71 -3.73 -15.96 26.97
C ARG A 71 -4.84 -16.57 26.11
N VAL A 72 -6.07 -16.52 26.60
CA VAL A 72 -7.22 -17.22 26.02
C VAL A 72 -8.31 -16.26 25.53
N VAL A 73 -9.17 -16.78 24.66
CA VAL A 73 -10.48 -16.18 24.34
C VAL A 73 -11.53 -17.20 24.71
N HIS A 74 -12.46 -16.85 25.59
CA HIS A 74 -13.61 -17.69 25.88
C HIS A 74 -14.73 -17.41 24.88
N ILE A 75 -15.14 -18.46 24.18
CA ILE A 75 -16.27 -18.45 23.27
C ILE A 75 -17.39 -19.28 23.90
N LYS A 76 -18.43 -18.61 24.37
CA LYS A 76 -19.65 -19.22 24.89
C LYS A 76 -20.76 -19.01 23.87
N GLY A 77 -21.43 -20.09 23.47
CA GLY A 77 -22.52 -20.06 22.48
C GLY A 77 -23.68 -20.96 22.90
N PHE A 78 -24.87 -20.68 22.38
CA PHE A 78 -26.08 -21.48 22.59
C PHE A 78 -26.40 -22.23 21.30
N THR A 79 -26.50 -23.56 21.37
CA THR A 79 -27.05 -24.40 20.30
C THR A 79 -28.50 -24.69 20.67
N GLY A 80 -29.46 -24.44 19.75
CA GLY A 80 -30.89 -24.57 20.03
C GLY A 80 -31.32 -25.94 20.60
N PRO A 81 -32.50 -26.05 21.23
CA PRO A 81 -32.96 -27.31 21.82
C PRO A 81 -32.89 -28.47 20.82
N GLY A 82 -32.17 -29.55 21.16
CA GLY A 82 -32.04 -30.75 20.33
C GLY A 82 -30.88 -30.76 19.32
N THR A 83 -30.05 -29.71 19.24
CA THR A 83 -28.84 -29.73 18.40
C THR A 83 -27.62 -30.26 19.15
N PRO A 84 -26.74 -31.05 18.48
CA PRO A 84 -25.57 -31.63 19.14
C PRO A 84 -24.60 -30.53 19.60
N LYS A 85 -23.99 -30.73 20.77
CA LYS A 85 -22.93 -29.86 21.29
C LYS A 85 -21.81 -29.78 20.24
N SER A 86 -21.54 -28.56 19.78
CA SER A 86 -20.44 -28.31 18.83
C SER A 86 -19.20 -27.91 19.60
N THR A 87 -18.09 -28.63 19.40
CA THR A 87 -16.79 -28.28 19.96
C THR A 87 -15.97 -27.57 18.88
N ILE A 88 -15.56 -26.33 19.16
CA ILE A 88 -14.61 -25.60 18.31
C ILE A 88 -13.23 -25.71 18.97
N THR A 89 -12.28 -26.33 18.29
CA THR A 89 -10.87 -26.40 18.72
C THR A 89 -10.01 -25.66 17.69
N ALA A 90 -9.34 -24.59 18.12
CA ALA A 90 -8.39 -23.85 17.30
C ALA A 90 -7.05 -23.76 18.01
N ARG A 91 -5.95 -23.99 17.28
CA ARG A 91 -4.58 -23.82 17.78
C ARG A 91 -3.94 -22.64 17.06
N ILE A 92 -3.64 -21.57 17.80
CA ILE A 92 -2.91 -20.42 17.27
C ILE A 92 -1.43 -20.64 17.59
N SER A 93 -0.62 -20.89 16.57
CA SER A 93 0.84 -20.96 16.69
C SER A 93 1.46 -19.62 16.33
N ARG A 94 2.40 -19.13 17.14
CA ARG A 94 3.33 -18.06 16.76
C ARG A 94 4.17 -18.56 15.55
N PRO A 95 4.50 -17.71 14.58
CA PRO A 95 5.52 -18.03 13.57
C PRO A 95 6.81 -18.48 14.28
N PRO A 96 7.53 -19.53 13.81
CA PRO A 96 8.79 -19.93 14.44
C PRO A 96 9.71 -18.72 14.56
N ASP A 97 10.36 -18.56 15.73
CA ASP A 97 11.40 -17.54 15.87
C ASP A 97 12.44 -17.78 14.77
N PRO A 98 12.92 -16.73 14.07
CA PRO A 98 13.97 -16.89 13.08
C PRO A 98 15.14 -17.62 13.72
N ALA A 99 15.64 -18.66 13.04
CA ALA A 99 16.67 -19.53 13.56
C ALA A 99 17.83 -18.70 14.11
N LYS A 100 18.13 -18.88 15.41
CA LYS A 100 19.29 -18.28 16.02
C LYS A 100 20.52 -18.71 15.21
N PRO A 101 21.39 -17.80 14.75
CA PRO A 101 22.60 -18.18 14.03
C PRO A 101 23.37 -19.22 14.85
N PRO A 102 23.98 -20.23 14.20
CA PRO A 102 24.72 -21.26 14.92
C PRO A 102 25.81 -20.59 15.76
N THR A 103 25.80 -20.85 17.07
CA THR A 103 26.92 -20.54 17.95
C THR A 103 28.15 -21.25 17.41
N THR A 104 29.06 -20.47 16.83
CA THR A 104 30.39 -20.91 16.40
C THR A 104 31.13 -21.40 17.63
N THR A 105 31.31 -22.71 17.71
CA THR A 105 32.33 -23.32 18.56
C THR A 105 33.67 -23.00 17.94
N THR A 106 34.54 -22.34 18.72
CA THR A 106 35.91 -22.01 18.34
C THR A 106 36.72 -23.27 18.05
N PRO A 107 37.27 -23.46 16.84
CA PRO A 107 38.32 -24.45 16.62
C PRO A 107 39.68 -23.81 16.82
N LYS A 108 40.47 -24.46 17.67
CA LYS A 108 41.91 -24.27 17.87
C LYS A 108 42.68 -24.40 16.54
N PRO A 109 43.80 -23.69 16.33
CA PRO A 109 44.53 -23.71 15.06
C PRO A 109 45.37 -24.97 14.94
N ASP A 110 45.40 -25.56 13.73
CA ASP A 110 46.52 -26.39 13.32
C ASP A 110 46.73 -26.38 11.81
N ASP A 111 47.96 -26.74 11.46
CA ASP A 111 48.72 -26.37 10.29
C ASP A 111 48.30 -27.02 8.95
N GLY A 112 48.61 -26.28 7.88
CA GLY A 112 49.25 -26.86 6.70
C GLY A 112 48.35 -27.35 5.56
N VAL A 113 48.62 -26.80 4.37
CA VAL A 113 48.79 -27.50 3.07
C VAL A 113 48.17 -26.72 1.89
N LYS A 114 49.06 -25.95 1.25
CA LYS A 114 49.27 -25.66 -0.19
C LYS A 114 48.09 -25.77 -1.21
N PRO A 115 47.86 -24.73 -2.04
CA PRO A 115 47.06 -24.84 -3.26
C PRO A 115 47.86 -25.34 -4.48
N PRO A 116 47.24 -26.08 -5.42
CA PRO A 116 47.85 -26.48 -6.68
C PRO A 116 47.80 -25.38 -7.75
N THR A 117 48.76 -25.53 -8.66
CA THR A 117 49.18 -24.70 -9.79
C THR A 117 48.12 -24.44 -10.86
N THR A 118 48.21 -23.25 -11.48
CA THR A 118 47.68 -22.98 -12.82
C THR A 118 48.82 -22.51 -13.74
N THR A 119 48.93 -23.21 -14.85
CA THR A 119 49.93 -23.10 -15.92
C THR A 119 49.61 -21.96 -16.89
N THR A 120 50.66 -21.26 -17.36
CA THR A 120 50.62 -20.36 -18.54
C THR A 120 51.67 -20.84 -19.56
N PRO A 121 51.42 -20.71 -20.89
CA PRO A 121 52.16 -21.45 -21.92
C PRO A 121 53.51 -20.86 -22.29
N LYS A 122 54.40 -21.78 -22.68
CA LYS A 122 55.75 -21.60 -23.23
C LYS A 122 55.69 -21.24 -24.72
N ALA A 123 56.55 -20.31 -25.16
CA ALA A 123 57.03 -20.21 -26.52
C ALA A 123 58.57 -20.38 -26.52
N ASP A 124 59.01 -21.47 -27.16
CA ASP A 124 60.35 -21.73 -27.75
C ASP A 124 60.60 -20.72 -28.91
N ASP A 125 61.78 -20.45 -29.48
CA ASP A 125 63.12 -21.02 -29.58
C ASP A 125 64.08 -19.80 -29.75
N GLY A 126 65.35 -19.75 -29.36
CA GLY A 126 66.47 -20.63 -29.74
C GLY A 126 67.39 -19.91 -30.74
N ALA A 127 68.64 -19.58 -30.34
CA ALA A 127 69.87 -19.67 -31.14
C ALA A 127 71.07 -18.91 -30.51
N LYS A 128 72.23 -19.58 -30.50
CA LYS A 128 73.56 -19.18 -29.97
C LYS A 128 74.36 -18.28 -30.97
N PRO A 129 75.49 -17.66 -30.54
CA PRO A 129 76.16 -16.48 -31.12
C PRO A 129 77.33 -16.80 -32.08
N PRO A 130 78.01 -15.77 -32.65
CA PRO A 130 79.35 -15.45 -32.11
C PRO A 130 79.74 -13.95 -32.07
N THR A 131 80.57 -13.66 -31.07
CA THR A 131 81.76 -12.78 -30.97
C THR A 131 82.15 -11.87 -32.15
N THR A 132 82.43 -10.59 -31.87
CA THR A 132 83.71 -9.90 -32.17
C THR A 132 83.86 -8.56 -31.43
N THR A 133 85.09 -8.34 -30.97
CA THR A 133 85.73 -7.19 -30.29
C THR A 133 85.63 -5.84 -31.03
N PRO A 134 85.70 -4.71 -30.31
CA PRO A 134 86.59 -3.59 -30.70
C PRO A 134 87.31 -2.96 -29.47
N ALA A 135 88.64 -2.83 -29.44
CA ALA A 135 89.50 -1.83 -30.12
C ALA A 135 89.32 -0.38 -29.59
N LYS A 136 90.41 0.10 -28.99
CA LYS A 136 90.67 1.39 -28.33
C LYS A 136 90.91 2.54 -29.33
N PRO A 137 90.63 3.81 -28.98
CA PRO A 137 91.24 4.97 -29.63
C PRO A 137 92.32 5.67 -28.77
N ASP A 138 93.33 6.18 -29.47
CA ASP A 138 94.55 6.83 -28.98
C ASP A 138 94.40 8.33 -28.62
N GLN A 139 95.33 8.78 -27.79
CA GLN A 139 95.63 10.19 -27.47
C GLN A 139 96.58 10.84 -28.51
N PRO A 140 96.63 12.19 -28.58
CA PRO A 140 97.59 12.92 -29.42
C PRO A 140 98.94 13.28 -28.74
N LYS A 141 100.00 13.24 -29.57
CA LYS A 141 101.37 13.81 -29.50
C LYS A 141 101.38 15.35 -29.27
N ALA A 142 102.48 16.07 -28.99
CA ALA A 142 103.95 15.98 -29.24
C ALA A 142 104.67 16.83 -28.13
N GLY A 143 105.98 16.89 -27.86
CA GLY A 143 107.27 16.57 -28.53
C GLY A 143 108.28 17.68 -28.12
N GLY A 144 109.46 17.33 -27.56
CA GLY A 144 110.84 17.68 -28.04
C GLY A 144 111.26 19.15 -27.80
N ASP A 145 112.48 19.59 -27.46
CA ASP A 145 113.87 19.12 -27.36
C ASP A 145 114.54 20.04 -26.29
N ASP A 146 115.74 19.89 -25.72
CA ASP A 146 117.04 19.84 -26.39
C ASP A 146 118.14 19.68 -25.33
N GLN A 147 119.15 18.84 -25.57
CA GLN A 147 120.40 18.80 -24.81
C GLN A 147 121.59 18.70 -25.77
N ILE A 148 122.56 19.58 -25.55
CA ILE A 148 123.70 19.91 -26.40
C ILE A 148 124.68 18.73 -26.61
N ALA A 149 125.17 18.63 -27.85
CA ALA A 149 126.13 17.65 -28.35
C ALA A 149 127.61 17.94 -27.96
N GLY A 150 128.41 16.86 -27.78
CA GLY A 150 129.87 16.97 -27.71
C GLY A 150 130.66 15.73 -27.23
N SER A 151 130.76 14.69 -28.07
CA SER A 151 131.86 13.66 -28.16
C SER A 151 132.19 12.73 -26.96
N PRO A 152 132.92 11.60 -27.15
CA PRO A 152 132.89 10.56 -28.19
C PRO A 152 132.60 9.15 -27.63
N ALA A 153 132.35 8.20 -28.53
CA ALA A 153 132.11 6.79 -28.24
C ALA A 153 133.31 6.07 -27.59
N VAL A 154 133.08 5.36 -26.46
CA VAL A 154 133.88 4.20 -26.02
C VAL A 154 132.97 3.21 -25.29
N ALA A 155 133.03 1.95 -25.71
CA ALA A 155 132.33 0.80 -25.14
C ALA A 155 133.06 0.25 -23.90
N PHE A 156 132.34 -0.12 -22.83
CA PHE A 156 132.80 -1.15 -21.88
C PHE A 156 131.66 -1.89 -21.17
N LYS A 157 131.52 -3.16 -21.56
CA LYS A 157 131.51 -4.39 -20.75
C LYS A 157 130.73 -4.43 -19.41
N LEU A 158 129.58 -5.11 -19.52
CA LEU A 158 128.93 -6.05 -18.59
C LEU A 158 128.75 -5.67 -17.11
N ARG A 159 127.47 -5.65 -16.70
CA ARG A 159 127.07 -6.20 -15.41
C ARG A 159 125.69 -6.86 -15.55
N PHE A 160 125.63 -8.17 -15.31
CA PHE A 160 124.35 -8.85 -15.12
C PHE A 160 123.68 -8.27 -13.88
N VAL A 161 122.50 -7.70 -14.07
CA VAL A 161 121.61 -7.28 -12.99
C VAL A 161 120.46 -8.28 -12.99
N HIS A 162 120.46 -9.17 -11.99
CA HIS A 162 119.33 -10.01 -11.65
C HIS A 162 118.46 -9.20 -10.68
N GLN A 163 117.27 -8.85 -11.13
CA GLN A 163 116.33 -8.04 -10.36
C GLN A 163 115.05 -8.86 -10.17
N GLU A 164 114.86 -9.37 -8.96
CA GLU A 164 113.57 -9.91 -8.53
C GLU A 164 112.67 -8.73 -8.16
N GLU A 165 111.66 -8.47 -8.98
CA GLU A 165 110.67 -7.43 -8.69
C GLU A 165 109.46 -8.07 -8.01
N GLN A 166 109.28 -7.83 -6.70
CA GLN A 166 108.02 -8.08 -6.01
C GLN A 166 106.99 -7.07 -6.51
N LYS A 167 106.13 -7.49 -7.43
CA LYS A 167 105.03 -6.66 -7.93
C LYS A 167 103.73 -7.08 -7.26
N THR A 168 103.21 -6.23 -6.38
CA THR A 168 101.83 -6.34 -5.91
C THR A 168 100.91 -5.87 -7.03
N MET A 169 100.31 -6.82 -7.76
CA MET A 169 99.26 -6.51 -8.73
C MET A 169 97.92 -6.55 -8.02
N VAL A 170 97.21 -5.42 -8.01
CA VAL A 170 95.83 -5.36 -7.55
C VAL A 170 94.94 -5.70 -8.75
N PHE A 171 94.24 -6.84 -8.67
CA PHE A 171 93.26 -7.23 -9.67
C PHE A 171 91.88 -6.81 -9.18
N GLU A 172 91.28 -5.80 -9.81
CA GLU A 172 89.86 -5.51 -9.65
C GLU A 172 89.05 -6.48 -10.52
N TYR A 173 88.28 -7.34 -9.85
CA TYR A 173 87.43 -8.32 -10.51
C TYR A 173 85.99 -7.83 -10.52
N HIS A 174 85.54 -7.29 -11.65
CA HIS A 174 84.13 -6.97 -11.86
C HIS A 174 83.38 -8.22 -12.32
N ARG A 175 82.63 -8.84 -11.42
CA ARG A 175 81.70 -9.95 -11.72
C ARG A 175 80.28 -9.43 -11.75
N SER A 176 79.61 -9.61 -12.88
CA SER A 176 78.17 -9.39 -13.03
C SER A 176 77.48 -10.76 -13.08
N ASP A 177 76.83 -11.15 -11.98
CA ASP A 177 75.96 -12.33 -11.94
C ASP A 177 74.50 -11.91 -12.11
N ALA A 178 73.75 -12.67 -12.92
CA ALA A 178 72.31 -12.58 -12.93
C ALA A 178 71.77 -13.17 -11.62
N THR A 179 71.26 -12.31 -10.73
CA THR A 179 70.58 -12.72 -9.50
C THR A 179 69.07 -12.71 -9.72
N GLN A 180 68.42 -13.86 -9.53
CA GLN A 180 66.96 -13.93 -9.49
C GLN A 180 66.48 -13.31 -8.18
N ARG A 181 65.87 -12.12 -8.25
CA ARG A 181 65.21 -11.49 -7.11
C ARG A 181 63.73 -11.80 -7.15
N THR A 182 63.24 -12.52 -6.15
CA THR A 182 61.80 -12.75 -5.94
C THR A 182 61.23 -11.54 -5.22
N TYR A 183 60.47 -10.71 -5.91
CA TYR A 183 59.68 -9.64 -5.30
C TYR A 183 58.32 -10.22 -4.89
N ALA A 184 58.04 -10.27 -3.59
CA ALA A 184 56.69 -10.54 -3.10
C ALA A 184 55.91 -9.23 -3.09
N PRO A 185 54.92 -9.02 -3.99
CA PRO A 185 54.21 -7.74 -4.11
C PRO A 185 53.45 -7.34 -2.83
N GLN A 186 53.19 -8.29 -1.93
CA GLN A 186 52.52 -8.04 -0.64
C GLN A 186 53.50 -7.76 0.53
N GLY A 187 54.82 -7.93 0.34
CA GLY A 187 55.83 -7.70 1.38
C GLY A 187 56.28 -6.24 1.52
N PHE A 188 55.86 -5.38 0.58
CA PHE A 188 56.29 -3.98 0.54
C PHE A 188 55.63 -3.10 1.62
N PHE A 189 54.42 -3.44 2.06
CA PHE A 189 53.73 -2.68 3.10
C PHE A 189 54.49 -2.72 4.43
N GLY A 190 54.99 -3.89 4.86
CA GLY A 190 55.72 -4.01 6.12
C GLY A 190 57.05 -3.23 6.17
N LEU A 191 57.73 -3.04 5.05
CA LEU A 191 58.96 -2.26 4.96
C LEU A 191 58.71 -0.75 4.82
N MET A 192 57.61 -0.33 4.17
CA MET A 192 57.17 1.08 4.20
C MET A 192 56.65 1.51 5.57
N LEU A 193 56.08 0.58 6.34
CA LEU A 193 55.63 0.85 7.71
C LEU A 193 56.77 0.98 8.73
N GLY A 194 57.97 0.49 8.42
CA GLY A 194 59.11 0.54 9.34
C GLY A 194 59.64 1.95 9.64
N ASP A 195 59.42 2.90 8.72
CA ASP A 195 59.74 4.32 8.91
C ASP A 195 58.60 5.08 9.62
N LEU A 196 57.41 4.49 9.71
CA LEU A 196 56.25 5.00 10.45
C LEU A 196 56.30 4.50 11.90
N ASN A 197 57.43 4.72 12.60
CA ASN A 197 57.63 4.29 13.99
C ASN A 197 56.66 4.93 15.01
N GLU A 198 55.84 5.88 14.55
CA GLU A 198 54.74 6.48 15.32
C GLU A 198 53.40 5.97 14.76
N ASN A 199 53.08 4.70 15.04
CA ASN A 199 51.87 4.01 14.56
C ASN A 199 50.59 4.84 14.74
N GLU A 200 50.49 5.65 15.81
CA GLU A 200 49.29 6.44 16.13
C GLU A 200 49.09 7.70 15.25
N LYS A 201 50.12 8.23 14.60
CA LYS A 201 49.99 9.48 13.81
C LYS A 201 49.58 9.26 12.36
N HIS A 202 49.72 8.02 11.88
CA HIS A 202 49.60 7.69 10.46
C HIS A 202 48.60 6.55 10.18
N PHE A 203 48.20 5.81 11.21
CA PHE A 203 47.13 4.82 11.14
C PHE A 203 45.97 5.29 12.00
N VAL A 204 44.80 5.47 11.37
CA VAL A 204 43.53 5.57 12.09
C VAL A 204 42.98 4.15 12.16
N GLU A 205 42.92 3.60 13.37
CA GLU A 205 42.17 2.39 13.62
C GLU A 205 40.69 2.75 13.50
N VAL A 206 40.05 2.21 12.45
CA VAL A 206 38.65 2.46 12.16
C VAL A 206 37.90 1.20 12.56
N ASP A 207 37.23 1.27 13.71
CA ASP A 207 36.35 0.21 14.16
C ASP A 207 35.19 0.06 13.16
N LEU A 208 34.95 -1.15 12.63
CA LEU A 208 33.84 -1.39 11.69
C LEU A 208 32.48 -1.45 12.41
N ASP A 209 32.48 -1.54 13.75
CA ASP A 209 31.30 -1.31 14.60
C ASP A 209 31.24 0.14 15.13
N ASP A 210 32.09 1.04 14.60
CA ASP A 210 32.01 2.46 14.91
C ASP A 210 30.61 2.99 14.51
N PRO A 211 29.96 3.79 15.39
CA PRO A 211 28.78 4.59 15.08
C PRO A 211 28.71 5.18 13.66
N PHE A 212 29.84 5.61 13.12
CA PHE A 212 30.02 6.13 11.78
C PHE A 212 29.52 5.18 10.68
N PHE A 213 29.68 3.86 10.83
CA PHE A 213 29.25 2.85 9.86
C PHE A 213 27.80 2.39 10.03
N ARG A 214 27.12 2.84 11.08
CA ARG A 214 25.74 2.44 11.34
C ARG A 214 24.81 3.19 10.39
N GLU A 215 24.02 2.43 9.62
CA GLU A 215 23.04 2.97 8.67
C GLU A 215 21.67 3.09 9.34
N PHE A 216 21.09 4.27 9.26
CA PHE A 216 19.66 4.50 9.42
C PHE A 216 18.97 4.22 8.08
N ALA A 217 18.18 3.16 8.04
CA ALA A 217 17.39 2.81 6.86
C ALA A 217 15.88 2.85 7.16
N VAL A 218 15.12 3.39 6.22
CA VAL A 218 13.65 3.36 6.19
C VAL A 218 13.22 2.93 4.79
N THR A 219 12.31 1.97 4.75
CA THR A 219 11.63 1.54 3.53
C THR A 219 10.26 2.21 3.49
N VAL A 220 9.98 2.96 2.43
CA VAL A 220 8.69 3.63 2.22
C VAL A 220 7.93 2.91 1.13
N GLN A 221 6.69 2.55 1.42
CA GLN A 221 5.79 1.88 0.48
C GLN A 221 4.46 2.62 0.41
N ALA A 222 3.89 2.68 -0.80
CA ALA A 222 2.58 3.28 -1.05
C ALA A 222 1.64 2.24 -1.67
N PRO A 223 1.08 1.31 -0.88
CA PRO A 223 0.16 0.27 -1.37
C PRO A 223 -1.25 0.83 -1.66
N ILE A 224 -1.31 1.94 -2.40
CA ILE A 224 -2.53 2.71 -2.67
C ILE A 224 -3.14 2.26 -3.98
N ASN A 225 -4.46 2.09 -4.02
CA ASN A 225 -5.19 2.00 -5.28
C ASN A 225 -5.47 3.41 -5.82
N PHE A 226 -4.50 3.96 -6.55
CA PHE A 226 -4.51 5.32 -7.09
C PHE A 226 -5.81 5.63 -7.86
N GLN A 227 -6.19 4.75 -8.78
CA GLN A 227 -7.37 4.93 -9.63
C GLN A 227 -8.67 4.99 -8.82
N LYS A 228 -8.82 4.13 -7.80
CA LYS A 228 -10.07 4.04 -7.01
C LYS A 228 -10.44 5.37 -6.34
N ILE A 229 -9.45 6.14 -5.91
CA ILE A 229 -9.63 7.40 -5.18
C ILE A 229 -9.28 8.64 -6.02
N GLY A 230 -9.05 8.46 -7.33
CA GLY A 230 -8.66 9.57 -8.20
C GLY A 230 -7.32 10.21 -7.85
N LEU A 231 -6.42 9.46 -7.20
CA LEU A 231 -5.09 9.94 -6.82
C LEU A 231 -4.15 9.82 -8.02
N GLN A 232 -3.44 10.90 -8.35
CA GLN A 232 -2.45 10.94 -9.41
C GLN A 232 -1.06 10.57 -8.88
N SER A 233 -0.66 11.18 -7.77
CA SER A 233 0.62 10.89 -7.10
C SER A 233 0.54 11.11 -5.58
N ALA A 234 1.39 10.37 -4.86
CA ALA A 234 1.68 10.59 -3.45
C ALA A 234 3.16 10.97 -3.31
N HIS A 235 3.44 12.12 -2.74
CA HIS A 235 4.79 12.60 -2.47
C HIS A 235 5.07 12.41 -0.98
N VAL A 236 6.32 12.07 -0.67
CA VAL A 236 6.80 11.98 0.70
C VAL A 236 8.16 12.62 0.78
N SER A 237 8.37 13.38 1.85
CA SER A 237 9.67 13.86 2.27
C SER A 237 10.02 13.24 3.62
N LEU A 238 11.28 12.89 3.82
CA LEU A 238 11.82 12.32 5.04
C LEU A 238 12.97 13.20 5.51
N ASP A 239 12.94 13.57 6.79
CA ASP A 239 13.98 14.35 7.46
C ASP A 239 14.51 13.57 8.67
N TYR A 240 15.81 13.31 8.68
CA TYR A 240 16.50 12.60 9.76
C TYR A 240 17.61 13.47 10.36
N GLY A 241 17.59 13.63 11.69
CA GLY A 241 18.49 14.53 12.43
C GLY A 241 17.84 15.85 12.84
N ASP A 242 18.64 16.78 13.37
CA ASP A 242 18.17 18.09 13.83
C ASP A 242 17.93 19.03 12.63
N PRO A 243 16.71 19.59 12.44
CA PRO A 243 16.44 20.60 11.42
C PRO A 243 17.29 21.88 11.51
N GLN A 244 17.81 22.20 12.70
CA GLN A 244 18.67 23.37 12.91
C GLN A 244 20.13 23.10 12.53
N ASP A 245 20.51 21.83 12.37
CA ASP A 245 21.84 21.42 11.93
C ASP A 245 21.79 20.98 10.46
N ALA A 246 21.84 21.94 9.55
CA ALA A 246 21.76 21.69 8.10
C ALA A 246 22.87 20.77 7.56
N VAL A 247 23.99 20.60 8.27
CA VAL A 247 25.10 19.74 7.83
C VAL A 247 24.78 18.27 8.14
N ASN A 248 24.18 18.03 9.31
CA ASN A 248 23.88 16.68 9.77
C ASN A 248 22.43 16.25 9.51
N ASN A 249 21.53 17.18 9.18
CA ASN A 249 20.20 16.86 8.68
C ASN A 249 20.30 16.13 7.34
N LYS A 250 19.66 14.95 7.27
CA LYS A 250 19.56 14.15 6.06
C LYS A 250 18.13 14.20 5.55
N HIS A 251 18.00 14.51 4.28
CA HIS A 251 16.72 14.68 3.61
C HIS A 251 16.56 13.69 2.46
N GLY A 252 15.35 13.18 2.25
CA GLY A 252 15.03 12.31 1.13
C GLY A 252 13.60 12.51 0.66
N ASP A 253 13.43 12.63 -0.66
CA ASP A 253 12.13 12.77 -1.30
C ASP A 253 11.81 11.57 -2.19
N ALA A 254 10.55 11.17 -2.21
CA ALA A 254 10.06 10.18 -3.14
C ALA A 254 8.66 10.53 -3.65
N ILE A 255 8.39 10.10 -4.88
CA ILE A 255 7.10 10.25 -5.55
C ILE A 255 6.63 8.87 -5.95
N PHE A 256 5.44 8.50 -5.50
CA PHE A 256 4.73 7.29 -5.87
C PHE A 256 3.58 7.65 -6.81
N ASP A 257 3.51 6.97 -7.94
CA ASP A 257 2.45 7.09 -8.93
C ASP A 257 2.27 5.72 -9.62
N PRO A 258 1.24 5.52 -10.47
CA PRO A 258 1.01 4.23 -11.13
C PRO A 258 2.16 3.72 -12.02
N SER A 259 3.10 4.58 -12.41
CA SER A 259 4.23 4.29 -13.30
C SER A 259 5.58 4.19 -12.59
N ARG A 260 5.66 4.63 -11.33
CA ARG A 260 6.89 4.71 -10.52
C ARG A 260 7.03 3.56 -9.52
N PRO A 261 8.24 3.32 -8.96
CA PRO A 261 8.47 2.16 -8.11
C PRO A 261 7.54 2.15 -6.89
N LYS A 262 7.09 0.95 -6.53
CA LYS A 262 6.17 0.70 -5.40
C LYS A 262 6.85 0.85 -4.03
N GLU A 263 8.16 1.03 -4.03
CA GLU A 263 9.01 1.11 -2.84
C GLU A 263 10.13 2.12 -3.06
N PHE A 264 10.45 2.86 -2.00
CA PHE A 264 11.58 3.77 -1.91
C PHE A 264 12.39 3.45 -0.67
N LYS A 265 13.71 3.27 -0.80
CA LYS A 265 14.60 3.05 0.34
C LYS A 265 15.37 4.33 0.64
N PHE A 266 15.16 4.88 1.83
CA PHE A 266 15.96 5.97 2.40
C PHE A 266 17.02 5.37 3.31
N ALA A 267 18.30 5.62 3.02
CA ALA A 267 19.44 5.00 3.69
C ALA A 267 20.53 6.05 3.91
N VAL A 268 20.84 6.36 5.16
CA VAL A 268 21.81 7.39 5.55
C VAL A 268 22.60 6.93 6.78
N PHE A 269 23.80 7.46 7.00
CA PHE A 269 24.53 7.17 8.25
C PHE A 269 23.79 7.77 9.46
N MET A 270 23.81 7.04 10.57
CA MET A 270 23.22 7.48 11.83
C MET A 270 23.90 8.76 12.33
N ASN A 271 23.14 9.62 13.01
CA ASN A 271 23.73 10.78 13.66
C ASN A 271 24.51 10.37 14.93
N ALA A 272 25.31 11.28 15.48
CA ALA A 272 26.14 11.01 16.68
C ALA A 272 25.31 10.59 17.91
N HIS A 273 24.03 10.96 17.95
CA HIS A 273 23.10 10.59 19.02
C HIS A 273 22.44 9.22 18.81
N HIS A 274 22.65 8.59 17.66
CA HIS A 274 21.99 7.35 17.23
C HIS A 274 20.47 7.43 17.28
N ASP A 275 19.90 8.58 16.90
CA ASP A 275 18.46 8.75 16.90
C ASP A 275 17.81 7.70 16.00
N THR A 276 16.73 7.10 16.49
CA THR A 276 15.92 6.15 15.72
C THR A 276 14.67 6.78 15.14
N SER A 277 14.35 8.00 15.57
CA SER A 277 13.22 8.78 15.07
C SER A 277 13.60 9.63 13.86
N TYR A 278 12.62 9.85 12.99
CA TYR A 278 12.71 10.75 11.85
C TYR A 278 11.35 11.44 11.66
N ALA A 279 11.34 12.56 10.96
CA ALA A 279 10.11 13.20 10.53
C ALA A 279 9.80 12.83 9.09
N TYR A 280 8.51 12.69 8.76
CA TYR A 280 8.08 12.62 7.37
C TYR A 280 6.91 13.57 7.13
N ALA A 281 6.85 14.17 5.96
CA ALA A 281 5.66 14.87 5.46
C ALA A 281 5.14 14.15 4.22
N SER A 282 3.84 14.30 3.96
CA SER A 282 3.19 13.65 2.84
C SER A 282 2.28 14.62 2.12
N GLU A 283 2.29 14.55 0.79
CA GLU A 283 1.43 15.34 -0.08
C GLU A 283 0.70 14.42 -1.05
N TYR A 284 -0.59 14.63 -1.20
CA TYR A 284 -1.43 13.83 -2.10
C TYR A 284 -2.00 14.73 -3.19
N HIS A 285 -1.68 14.41 -4.45
CA HIS A 285 -2.16 15.13 -5.63
C HIS A 285 -3.20 14.29 -6.35
N PHE A 286 -4.40 14.84 -6.50
CA PHE A 286 -5.55 14.18 -7.10
C PHE A 286 -5.83 14.72 -8.50
N ASP A 287 -6.32 13.84 -9.36
CA ASP A 287 -6.78 14.19 -10.69
C ASP A 287 -8.09 15.01 -10.60
N PRO A 288 -8.13 16.24 -11.14
CA PRO A 288 -9.35 17.05 -11.20
C PRO A 288 -10.51 16.42 -11.97
N GLU A 289 -10.22 15.54 -12.92
CA GLU A 289 -11.21 14.88 -13.78
C GLU A 289 -11.66 13.51 -13.25
N SER A 290 -11.15 13.08 -12.09
CA SER A 290 -11.47 11.78 -11.48
C SER A 290 -12.92 11.62 -11.02
N GLY A 291 -13.73 12.69 -11.06
CA GLY A 291 -15.11 12.71 -10.59
C GLY A 291 -15.27 12.82 -9.07
N TRP A 292 -14.15 12.90 -8.33
CA TRP A 292 -14.14 13.20 -6.90
C TRP A 292 -14.15 14.70 -6.66
N ASP A 293 -15.17 15.18 -5.94
CA ASP A 293 -15.20 16.52 -5.39
C ASP A 293 -14.30 16.60 -4.15
N GLY A 294 -13.86 17.80 -3.80
CA GLY A 294 -13.11 18.05 -2.58
C GLY A 294 -12.69 19.51 -2.52
N ARG A 295 -12.09 19.92 -1.40
CA ARG A 295 -11.68 21.30 -1.23
C ARG A 295 -10.57 21.78 -2.16
N ALA A 296 -9.70 20.86 -2.53
CA ALA A 296 -8.51 21.10 -3.32
C ALA A 296 -8.17 19.83 -4.10
N PHE A 297 -7.30 19.98 -5.09
CA PHE A 297 -6.71 18.86 -5.82
C PHE A 297 -5.37 18.43 -5.21
N SER A 298 -4.88 19.12 -4.20
CA SER A 298 -3.62 18.80 -3.53
C SER A 298 -3.75 19.01 -2.03
N TYR A 299 -3.34 18.00 -1.27
CA TYR A 299 -3.44 17.98 0.19
C TYR A 299 -2.03 17.83 0.75
N GLN A 300 -1.51 18.91 1.33
CA GLN A 300 -0.24 18.91 2.04
C GLN A 300 -0.50 18.65 3.51
N LEU A 301 0.15 17.64 4.06
CA LEU A 301 -0.04 17.21 5.45
C LEU A 301 1.17 17.60 6.30
N PRO A 302 0.94 18.01 7.57
CA PRO A 302 2.02 18.46 8.43
C PRO A 302 3.01 17.33 8.73
N PRO A 303 4.30 17.64 8.91
CA PRO A 303 5.32 16.65 9.26
C PRO A 303 4.96 15.90 10.55
N ARG A 304 5.21 14.59 10.57
CA ARG A 304 4.99 13.70 11.72
C ARG A 304 6.28 12.99 12.07
N LYS A 305 6.59 12.91 13.37
CA LYS A 305 7.71 12.09 13.88
C LYS A 305 7.29 10.64 14.04
N THR A 306 8.16 9.72 13.68
CA THR A 306 7.98 8.28 13.85
C THR A 306 9.32 7.57 13.95
N GLU A 307 9.31 6.32 14.42
CA GLU A 307 10.47 5.42 14.44
C GLU A 307 10.26 4.21 13.50
N ASP A 308 9.17 4.21 12.73
CA ASP A 308 8.81 3.10 11.85
C ASP A 308 9.84 2.91 10.72
N ARG A 309 10.36 1.70 10.59
CA ARG A 309 11.35 1.36 9.56
C ARG A 309 10.72 0.95 8.24
N ASN A 310 9.41 0.69 8.24
CA ASN A 310 8.62 0.34 7.07
C ASN A 310 7.42 1.29 6.99
N LEU A 311 7.67 2.50 6.51
CA LEU A 311 6.65 3.55 6.40
C LEU A 311 5.64 3.21 5.30
N PHE A 312 4.38 3.01 5.69
CA PHE A 312 3.27 2.89 4.75
C PHE A 312 2.58 4.23 4.55
N LEU A 313 2.59 4.73 3.32
CA LEU A 313 1.77 5.88 2.93
C LEU A 313 0.34 5.41 2.69
N ASN A 314 -0.57 5.89 3.54
CA ASN A 314 -1.98 5.57 3.48
C ASN A 314 -2.83 6.85 3.56
N PRO A 315 -3.38 7.34 2.42
CA PRO A 315 -4.18 8.55 2.41
C PRO A 315 -5.48 8.41 3.22
N TYR A 316 -6.00 7.19 3.41
CA TYR A 316 -7.26 6.95 4.14
C TYR A 316 -7.19 7.30 5.63
N ASP A 317 -5.99 7.38 6.21
CA ASP A 317 -5.81 7.72 7.63
C ASP A 317 -5.91 9.23 7.88
N GLN A 318 -5.80 10.03 6.82
CA GLN A 318 -5.65 11.49 6.89
C GLN A 318 -6.70 12.22 6.05
N ILE A 319 -7.19 11.60 4.98
CA ILE A 319 -8.21 12.12 4.07
C ILE A 319 -9.38 11.14 4.04
N GLY A 320 -10.60 11.65 4.23
CA GLY A 320 -11.81 10.86 4.09
C GLY A 320 -12.21 10.70 2.63
N PHE A 321 -12.82 9.55 2.32
CA PHE A 321 -13.38 9.28 0.99
C PHE A 321 -14.82 8.83 1.18
N LEU A 322 -15.76 9.71 0.87
CA LEU A 322 -17.20 9.45 0.91
C LEU A 322 -17.71 9.20 -0.50
N GLU A 323 -18.26 8.01 -0.73
CA GLU A 323 -18.99 7.68 -1.96
C GLU A 323 -20.44 7.36 -1.58
N VAL A 324 -21.38 8.12 -2.14
CA VAL A 324 -22.81 7.91 -1.98
C VAL A 324 -23.36 7.44 -3.32
N GLN A 325 -23.89 6.22 -3.33
CA GLN A 325 -24.65 5.67 -4.46
C GLN A 325 -26.09 6.15 -4.37
N VAL A 326 -26.54 6.92 -5.36
CA VAL A 326 -27.90 7.44 -5.47
C VAL A 326 -28.61 6.69 -6.58
N PHE A 327 -29.77 6.09 -6.31
CA PHE A 327 -30.45 5.23 -7.29
C PHE A 327 -31.97 5.33 -7.17
N PRO A 328 -32.70 5.14 -8.30
CA PRO A 328 -34.15 5.11 -8.23
C PRO A 328 -34.64 3.85 -7.52
N HIS A 329 -35.64 4.03 -6.66
CA HIS A 329 -36.30 2.92 -5.97
C HIS A 329 -37.82 2.96 -6.23
N GLN A 330 -38.66 3.27 -5.23
CA GLN A 330 -40.11 3.31 -5.39
C GLN A 330 -40.52 4.61 -6.06
N MET A 331 -40.45 4.63 -7.39
CA MET A 331 -40.92 5.75 -8.21
C MET A 331 -42.02 5.28 -9.17
N ASP A 332 -43.21 5.86 -9.09
CA ASP A 332 -44.26 5.66 -10.10
C ASP A 332 -43.90 6.38 -11.42
N PRO A 333 -43.54 5.65 -12.50
CA PRO A 333 -43.16 6.25 -13.77
C PRO A 333 -44.33 6.94 -14.50
N GLY A 334 -45.57 6.65 -14.10
CA GLY A 334 -46.75 7.29 -14.67
C GLY A 334 -46.91 8.74 -14.21
N VAL A 335 -46.40 9.10 -13.02
CA VAL A 335 -46.57 10.43 -12.42
C VAL A 335 -45.26 11.18 -12.31
N MET A 336 -44.17 10.48 -12.00
CA MET A 336 -42.88 11.10 -11.79
C MET A 336 -42.21 11.44 -13.12
N ASP A 337 -41.78 12.69 -13.27
CA ASP A 337 -40.92 13.10 -14.38
C ASP A 337 -39.45 12.91 -13.97
N SER A 338 -39.03 13.60 -12.90
CA SER A 338 -37.70 13.46 -12.32
C SER A 338 -37.64 13.92 -10.87
N ILE A 339 -36.58 13.55 -10.17
CA ILE A 339 -36.28 14.01 -8.81
C ILE A 339 -34.87 14.59 -8.80
N ASP A 340 -34.77 15.86 -8.43
CA ASP A 340 -33.48 16.48 -8.14
C ASP A 340 -33.07 16.12 -6.70
N VAL A 341 -31.94 15.43 -6.60
CA VAL A 341 -31.29 15.08 -5.34
C VAL A 341 -30.16 16.07 -5.12
N GLU A 342 -30.41 17.08 -4.29
CA GLU A 342 -29.36 17.98 -3.83
C GLU A 342 -28.63 17.31 -2.67
N LEU A 343 -27.34 17.06 -2.82
CA LEU A 343 -26.46 16.52 -1.78
C LEU A 343 -25.48 17.61 -1.33
N LEU A 344 -25.29 17.72 -0.02
CA LEU A 344 -24.46 18.73 0.61
C LEU A 344 -23.64 18.10 1.74
N HIS A 345 -22.34 18.33 1.71
CA HIS A 345 -21.41 17.96 2.77
C HIS A 345 -20.71 19.22 3.26
N THR A 346 -20.53 19.32 4.57
CA THR A 346 -19.79 20.41 5.19
C THR A 346 -18.65 19.82 6.00
N ASP A 347 -17.42 20.15 5.63
CA ASP A 347 -16.23 19.78 6.40
C ASP A 347 -16.19 20.53 7.73
N PRO A 348 -15.50 20.01 8.77
CA PRO A 348 -15.34 20.70 10.06
C PRO A 348 -14.73 22.11 9.93
N GLY A 349 -13.95 22.37 8.88
CA GLY A 349 -13.40 23.69 8.56
C GLY A 349 -14.40 24.69 7.96
N GLY A 350 -15.67 24.30 7.78
CA GLY A 350 -16.75 25.14 7.25
C GLY A 350 -16.86 25.17 5.72
N GLN A 351 -16.02 24.41 5.01
CA GLN A 351 -16.12 24.29 3.57
C GLN A 351 -17.32 23.42 3.18
N VAL A 352 -18.08 23.85 2.18
CA VAL A 352 -19.28 23.18 1.71
C VAL A 352 -19.05 22.64 0.31
N VAL A 353 -19.29 21.33 0.14
CA VAL A 353 -19.34 20.66 -1.16
C VAL A 353 -20.80 20.33 -1.47
N ARG A 354 -21.29 20.76 -2.64
CA ARG A 354 -22.66 20.54 -3.09
C ARG A 354 -22.67 19.88 -4.46
N ARG A 355 -23.57 18.94 -4.68
CA ARG A 355 -23.88 18.37 -6.00
C ARG A 355 -25.38 18.15 -6.13
N THR A 356 -25.93 18.38 -7.32
CA THR A 356 -27.30 18.00 -7.67
C THR A 356 -27.26 16.87 -8.68
N LEU A 357 -27.95 15.78 -8.39
CA LEU A 357 -28.13 14.65 -9.30
C LEU A 357 -29.60 14.58 -9.71
N ASN A 358 -29.87 14.47 -11.00
CA ASN A 358 -31.23 14.28 -11.49
C ASN A 358 -31.51 12.78 -11.66
N VAL A 359 -32.53 12.27 -10.97
CA VAL A 359 -32.90 10.85 -10.97
C VAL A 359 -34.27 10.70 -11.62
N THR A 360 -34.36 9.87 -12.65
CA THR A 360 -35.62 9.54 -13.32
C THR A 360 -36.01 8.08 -13.04
N PRO A 361 -37.30 7.72 -13.18
CA PRO A 361 -37.75 6.33 -13.06
C PRO A 361 -36.96 5.39 -13.99
N GLY A 362 -36.31 4.39 -13.41
CA GLY A 362 -35.51 3.41 -14.16
C GLY A 362 -34.11 3.88 -14.60
N SER A 363 -33.68 5.09 -14.23
CA SER A 363 -32.30 5.54 -14.47
C SER A 363 -31.26 4.63 -13.76
N PRO A 364 -30.03 4.51 -14.31
CA PRO A 364 -28.98 3.77 -13.62
C PRO A 364 -28.55 4.49 -12.33
N PRO A 365 -27.98 3.76 -11.35
CA PRO A 365 -27.36 4.37 -10.18
C PRO A 365 -26.30 5.40 -10.55
N GLN A 366 -26.32 6.52 -9.86
CA GLN A 366 -25.36 7.61 -9.95
C GLN A 366 -24.52 7.67 -8.68
N PHE A 367 -23.36 8.31 -8.74
CA PHE A 367 -22.43 8.37 -7.63
C PHE A 367 -22.04 9.81 -7.33
N TRP A 368 -22.14 10.17 -6.06
CA TRP A 368 -21.51 11.38 -5.54
C TRP A 368 -20.29 10.99 -4.71
N ARG A 369 -19.14 11.57 -5.06
CA ARG A 369 -17.84 11.21 -4.49
C ARG A 369 -17.20 12.47 -3.93
N VAL A 370 -16.84 12.45 -2.65
CA VAL A 370 -16.29 13.60 -1.93
C VAL A 370 -15.07 13.18 -1.12
N ARG A 371 -13.99 13.93 -1.28
CA ARG A 371 -12.81 13.91 -0.40
C ARG A 371 -13.08 14.80 0.81
N LEU A 372 -12.91 14.25 1.99
CA LEU A 372 -13.17 14.90 3.28
C LEU A 372 -11.85 15.30 3.93
N ASP A 373 -11.83 16.45 4.59
CA ASP A 373 -10.68 16.89 5.38
C ASP A 373 -10.52 16.10 6.67
N ASP A 374 -11.63 15.61 7.22
CA ASP A 374 -11.66 14.68 8.34
C ASP A 374 -12.22 13.32 7.88
N PRO A 375 -11.43 12.23 7.92
CA PRO A 375 -11.89 10.88 7.60
C PRO A 375 -13.14 10.40 8.35
N GLN A 376 -13.43 11.01 9.49
CA GLN A 376 -14.57 10.68 10.35
C GLN A 376 -15.80 11.56 10.07
N ALA A 377 -15.68 12.66 9.33
CA ALA A 377 -16.77 13.59 9.01
C ALA A 377 -17.68 13.08 7.88
N ARG A 378 -18.18 11.84 7.99
CA ARG A 378 -18.94 11.14 6.93
C ARG A 378 -20.42 11.50 6.84
N THR A 379 -20.88 12.46 7.64
CA THR A 379 -22.26 12.91 7.63
C THR A 379 -22.49 13.87 6.48
N TYR A 380 -23.58 13.70 5.74
CA TYR A 380 -24.02 14.65 4.70
C TYR A 380 -25.53 14.89 4.83
N THR A 381 -25.99 15.97 4.21
CA THR A 381 -27.40 16.32 4.11
C THR A 381 -27.85 16.18 2.66
N TYR A 382 -29.05 15.65 2.44
CA TYR A 382 -29.68 15.66 1.13
C TYR A 382 -31.08 16.26 1.20
N GLN A 383 -31.55 16.81 0.08
CA GLN A 383 -32.92 17.28 -0.10
C GLN A 383 -33.45 16.80 -1.45
N LEU A 384 -34.69 16.32 -1.44
CA LEU A 384 -35.37 15.84 -2.65
C LEU A 384 -36.34 16.90 -3.16
N THR A 385 -36.22 17.27 -4.43
CA THR A 385 -37.22 18.06 -5.14
C THR A 385 -37.82 17.20 -6.24
N HIS A 386 -39.08 16.82 -6.08
CA HIS A 386 -39.83 15.97 -7.00
C HIS A 386 -40.51 16.84 -8.05
N HIS A 387 -40.31 16.51 -9.32
CA HIS A 387 -40.98 17.11 -10.46
C HIS A 387 -41.95 16.09 -11.05
N LEU A 388 -43.24 16.41 -11.02
CA LEU A 388 -44.30 15.55 -11.53
C LEU A 388 -44.62 15.93 -12.97
N LYS A 389 -45.16 14.97 -13.72
CA LYS A 389 -45.54 15.14 -15.14
C LYS A 389 -46.67 16.14 -15.38
N ASP A 390 -47.45 16.44 -14.35
CA ASP A 390 -48.47 17.49 -14.37
C ASP A 390 -47.88 18.91 -14.22
N GLY A 391 -46.56 19.02 -14.04
CA GLY A 391 -45.83 20.26 -13.82
C GLY A 391 -45.76 20.70 -12.35
N SER A 392 -46.38 19.96 -11.43
CA SER A 392 -46.27 20.24 -10.00
C SER A 392 -44.90 19.87 -9.45
N VAL A 393 -44.45 20.65 -8.46
CA VAL A 393 -43.14 20.46 -7.81
C VAL A 393 -43.35 20.29 -6.31
N LYS A 394 -42.76 19.24 -5.75
CA LYS A 394 -42.81 18.93 -4.31
C LYS A 394 -41.42 18.83 -3.72
N ARG A 395 -41.11 19.71 -2.77
CA ARG A 395 -39.84 19.70 -2.06
C ARG A 395 -40.00 19.06 -0.69
N ALA A 396 -39.19 18.05 -0.39
CA ALA A 396 -39.10 17.43 0.92
C ALA A 396 -38.22 18.25 1.87
N ASP A 397 -38.33 18.01 3.18
CA ASP A 397 -37.41 18.57 4.15
C ASP A 397 -36.00 17.97 4.00
N PRO A 398 -34.93 18.72 4.30
CA PRO A 398 -33.58 18.19 4.28
C PRO A 398 -33.38 17.07 5.31
N VAL A 399 -32.67 16.02 4.91
CA VAL A 399 -32.36 14.87 5.76
C VAL A 399 -30.85 14.72 5.90
N THR A 400 -30.38 14.66 7.15
CA THR A 400 -28.98 14.41 7.49
C THR A 400 -28.75 12.93 7.78
N THR A 401 -27.73 12.34 7.15
CA THR A 401 -27.45 10.90 7.25
C THR A 401 -25.97 10.58 7.06
N ARG A 402 -25.61 9.31 7.26
CA ARG A 402 -24.29 8.71 6.97
C ARG A 402 -24.39 7.52 6.00
N ALA A 403 -25.58 7.26 5.45
CA ALA A 403 -25.81 6.13 4.55
C ALA A 403 -25.05 6.33 3.24
N THR A 404 -24.35 5.31 2.76
CA THR A 404 -23.64 5.38 1.46
C THR A 404 -24.48 4.87 0.30
N ALA A 405 -25.72 4.43 0.58
CA ALA A 405 -26.71 4.02 -0.39
C ALA A 405 -27.97 4.85 -0.13
N LEU A 406 -28.33 5.70 -1.10
CA LEU A 406 -29.48 6.60 -1.04
C LEU A 406 -30.54 6.15 -2.06
N PRO A 407 -31.53 5.34 -1.64
CA PRO A 407 -32.70 5.08 -2.46
C PRO A 407 -33.52 6.36 -2.58
N VAL A 408 -33.89 6.70 -3.81
CA VAL A 408 -34.76 7.85 -4.08
C VAL A 408 -36.17 7.33 -4.36
N ASN A 409 -37.10 7.73 -3.51
CA ASN A 409 -38.51 7.38 -3.60
C ASN A 409 -39.33 8.57 -4.09
N ASP A 410 -40.51 8.29 -4.62
CA ASP A 410 -41.53 9.30 -4.89
C ASP A 410 -42.12 9.87 -3.57
N PRO A 411 -42.85 11.00 -3.62
CA PRO A 411 -43.36 11.67 -2.41
C PRO A 411 -44.71 11.10 -1.95
N PHE A 412 -45.08 9.90 -2.37
CA PHE A 412 -46.40 9.31 -2.08
C PHE A 412 -46.27 8.22 -1.01
N ASP A 413 -47.08 8.32 0.05
CA ASP A 413 -47.01 7.37 1.18
C ASP A 413 -47.61 6.00 0.85
N ARG A 414 -48.47 5.93 -0.16
CA ARG A 414 -49.21 4.73 -0.54
C ARG A 414 -49.47 4.71 -2.05
N ALA A 415 -49.70 3.51 -2.59
CA ALA A 415 -50.18 3.32 -3.95
C ALA A 415 -51.32 2.30 -3.98
N ILE A 416 -52.15 2.37 -5.01
CA ILE A 416 -53.02 1.27 -5.43
C ILE A 416 -52.22 0.44 -6.43
N GLU A 417 -52.05 -0.83 -6.13
CA GLU A 417 -51.42 -1.81 -7.02
C GLU A 417 -52.54 -2.64 -7.66
N ILE A 418 -52.80 -2.47 -8.95
CA ILE A 418 -53.92 -3.08 -9.66
C ILE A 418 -53.38 -4.14 -10.63
N ASP A 419 -53.91 -5.36 -10.53
CA ASP A 419 -53.62 -6.45 -11.45
C ASP A 419 -54.87 -6.81 -12.27
N PHE A 420 -54.76 -6.63 -13.58
CA PHE A 420 -55.76 -7.08 -14.54
C PHE A 420 -55.42 -8.49 -15.03
N VAL A 421 -56.12 -9.49 -14.49
CA VAL A 421 -55.85 -10.91 -14.73
C VAL A 421 -56.57 -11.37 -16.00
N PRO A 422 -55.85 -11.91 -17.01
CA PRO A 422 -56.47 -12.36 -18.25
C PRO A 422 -57.32 -13.63 -18.03
N MET A 423 -58.60 -13.57 -18.39
CA MET A 423 -59.52 -14.71 -18.48
C MET A 423 -60.21 -14.71 -19.86
N LEU A 424 -59.42 -14.46 -20.90
CA LEU A 424 -59.87 -14.29 -22.27
C LEU A 424 -59.81 -15.58 -23.07
N ASN A 425 -60.71 -15.71 -24.06
CA ASN A 425 -60.63 -16.72 -25.08
C ASN A 425 -59.87 -16.18 -26.31
N PRO A 426 -58.64 -16.64 -26.59
CA PRO A 426 -57.85 -16.14 -27.71
C PRO A 426 -58.44 -16.46 -29.08
N ALA A 427 -59.40 -17.40 -29.19
CA ALA A 427 -60.09 -17.68 -30.45
C ALA A 427 -61.05 -16.54 -30.85
N THR A 428 -61.58 -15.81 -29.89
CA THR A 428 -62.60 -14.78 -30.11
C THR A 428 -62.10 -13.37 -29.83
N THR A 429 -61.12 -13.22 -28.94
CA THR A 429 -60.61 -11.92 -28.49
C THR A 429 -59.19 -11.72 -28.97
N ARG A 430 -58.94 -10.61 -29.69
CA ARG A 430 -57.60 -10.23 -30.15
C ARG A 430 -56.85 -9.47 -29.05
N GLU A 431 -57.49 -8.48 -28.46
CA GLU A 431 -56.93 -7.65 -27.39
C GLU A 431 -58.04 -6.92 -26.63
N VAL A 432 -57.71 -6.41 -25.45
CA VAL A 432 -58.59 -5.59 -24.61
C VAL A 432 -57.85 -4.32 -24.25
N PHE A 433 -58.46 -3.16 -24.51
CA PHE A 433 -58.03 -1.90 -23.94
C PHE A 433 -58.66 -1.72 -22.56
N ILE A 434 -57.82 -1.41 -21.57
CA ILE A 434 -58.23 -1.16 -20.20
C ILE A 434 -57.99 0.32 -19.95
N ASP A 435 -59.07 1.11 -19.94
CA ASP A 435 -59.01 2.52 -19.57
C ASP A 435 -59.20 2.62 -18.06
N VAL A 436 -58.21 3.14 -17.34
CA VAL A 436 -58.28 3.37 -15.89
C VAL A 436 -58.28 4.86 -15.62
N GLN A 437 -59.15 5.31 -14.71
CA GLN A 437 -59.23 6.70 -14.28
C GLN A 437 -59.28 6.77 -12.76
N TYR A 438 -58.46 7.65 -12.20
CA TYR A 438 -58.40 7.96 -10.79
C TYR A 438 -58.45 9.47 -10.60
N ASP A 439 -59.20 9.92 -9.61
CA ASP A 439 -59.46 11.33 -9.35
C ASP A 439 -59.38 11.61 -7.84
N ASP A 440 -58.50 12.53 -7.47
CA ASP A 440 -58.38 13.09 -6.13
C ASP A 440 -58.49 14.63 -6.21
N PRO A 441 -59.73 15.17 -6.20
CA PRO A 441 -59.97 16.59 -6.40
C PRO A 441 -59.35 17.46 -5.29
N LYS A 442 -59.26 16.92 -4.07
CA LYS A 442 -58.73 17.67 -2.91
C LYS A 442 -57.26 18.00 -3.07
N ASN A 443 -56.52 17.12 -3.75
CA ASN A 443 -55.09 17.27 -4.01
C ASN A 443 -54.81 17.69 -5.47
N ALA A 444 -55.85 18.05 -6.23
CA ALA A 444 -55.77 18.38 -7.66
C ALA A 444 -55.02 17.32 -8.49
N TYR A 445 -55.19 16.04 -8.14
CA TYR A 445 -54.43 14.93 -8.73
C TYR A 445 -55.37 14.01 -9.51
N GLN A 446 -55.13 13.90 -10.81
CA GLN A 446 -55.92 13.06 -11.73
C GLN A 446 -54.99 12.15 -12.53
N ARG A 447 -55.42 10.91 -12.76
CA ARG A 447 -54.69 9.91 -13.56
C ARG A 447 -55.63 9.30 -14.57
N GLN A 448 -55.16 9.22 -15.82
CA GLN A 448 -55.84 8.50 -16.88
C GLN A 448 -54.81 7.62 -17.56
N GLU A 449 -55.04 6.32 -17.53
CA GLU A 449 -54.12 5.32 -18.07
C GLU A 449 -54.86 4.43 -19.06
N ARG A 450 -54.16 4.02 -20.11
CA ARG A 450 -54.65 3.01 -21.05
C ARG A 450 -53.65 1.88 -21.12
N LEU A 451 -54.08 0.71 -20.66
CA LEU A 451 -53.32 -0.53 -20.76
C LEU A 451 -53.87 -1.37 -21.91
N VAL A 452 -53.04 -2.27 -22.42
CA VAL A 452 -53.43 -3.23 -23.46
C VAL A 452 -53.14 -4.62 -22.96
N LEU A 453 -54.15 -5.49 -23.00
CA LEU A 453 -54.03 -6.89 -22.68
C LEU A 453 -54.31 -7.70 -23.94
N GLN A 454 -53.32 -8.48 -24.39
CA GLN A 454 -53.44 -9.31 -25.58
C GLN A 454 -54.36 -10.51 -25.30
N GLY A 455 -55.14 -10.95 -26.29
CA GLY A 455 -56.11 -12.03 -26.13
C GLY A 455 -55.50 -13.38 -25.75
N ASN A 456 -54.21 -13.58 -26.05
CA ASN A 456 -53.44 -14.76 -25.68
C ASN A 456 -52.57 -14.56 -24.41
N ALA A 457 -52.64 -13.40 -23.76
CA ALA A 457 -51.83 -13.12 -22.57
C ALA A 457 -52.18 -14.09 -21.43
N GLN A 458 -51.14 -14.60 -20.77
CA GLN A 458 -51.27 -15.48 -19.60
C GLN A 458 -50.95 -14.76 -18.28
N ASN A 459 -50.18 -13.66 -18.38
CA ASN A 459 -49.76 -12.89 -17.22
C ASN A 459 -50.69 -11.69 -17.02
N PRO A 460 -50.94 -11.28 -15.76
CA PRO A 460 -51.65 -10.04 -15.47
C PRO A 460 -50.93 -8.83 -16.06
N VAL A 461 -51.71 -7.81 -16.41
CA VAL A 461 -51.18 -6.47 -16.67
C VAL A 461 -51.30 -5.67 -15.39
N HIS A 462 -50.15 -5.19 -14.90
CA HIS A 462 -50.02 -4.47 -13.65
C HIS A 462 -50.08 -2.95 -13.86
N LEU A 463 -50.79 -2.25 -12.99
CA LEU A 463 -50.83 -0.79 -12.93
C LEU A 463 -50.70 -0.32 -11.49
N ARG A 464 -49.69 0.53 -11.26
CA ARG A 464 -49.51 1.28 -10.02
C ARG A 464 -50.11 2.68 -10.15
N ILE A 465 -50.88 3.09 -9.15
CA ILE A 465 -51.38 4.46 -9.00
C ILE A 465 -50.94 4.98 -7.63
N ALA A 466 -49.92 5.84 -7.61
CA ALA A 466 -49.50 6.52 -6.38
C ALA A 466 -50.62 7.41 -5.82
N LEU A 467 -50.79 7.49 -4.50
CA LEU A 467 -51.88 8.17 -3.80
C LEU A 467 -51.40 9.41 -3.06
N MET A 468 -52.03 10.57 -3.34
CA MET A 468 -51.82 11.80 -2.56
C MET A 468 -52.56 11.73 -1.22
N ASP A 469 -53.82 11.26 -1.22
CA ASP A 469 -54.58 10.93 -0.02
C ASP A 469 -54.61 9.40 0.14
N PRO A 470 -53.97 8.82 1.18
CA PRO A 470 -53.90 7.38 1.35
C PRO A 470 -55.27 6.73 1.62
N THR A 471 -56.31 7.52 1.90
CA THR A 471 -57.69 7.04 2.09
C THR A 471 -58.47 6.98 0.78
N LYS A 472 -58.01 7.66 -0.29
CA LYS A 472 -58.61 7.64 -1.62
C LYS A 472 -58.14 6.42 -2.41
N THR A 473 -58.79 5.29 -2.15
CA THR A 473 -58.42 3.99 -2.74
C THR A 473 -59.35 3.53 -3.86
N THR A 474 -60.41 4.29 -4.15
CA THR A 474 -61.37 3.98 -5.20
C THR A 474 -60.89 4.54 -6.54
N TYR A 475 -61.04 3.76 -7.59
CA TYR A 475 -60.77 4.16 -8.98
C TYR A 475 -61.88 3.62 -9.88
N ARG A 476 -61.93 4.08 -11.14
CA ARG A 476 -62.84 3.53 -12.14
C ARG A 476 -62.09 2.97 -13.33
N TYR A 477 -62.55 1.86 -13.87
CA TYR A 477 -61.98 1.27 -15.08
C TYR A 477 -63.06 0.92 -16.09
N ARG A 478 -62.68 0.79 -17.35
CA ARG A 478 -63.55 0.34 -18.43
C ARG A 478 -62.77 -0.56 -19.38
N LEU A 479 -63.42 -1.63 -19.80
CA LEU A 479 -62.87 -2.59 -20.74
C LEU A 479 -63.45 -2.37 -22.14
N THR A 480 -62.58 -2.37 -23.15
CA THR A 480 -62.95 -2.36 -24.57
C THR A 480 -62.35 -3.57 -25.26
N PHE A 481 -63.19 -4.56 -25.56
CA PHE A 481 -62.80 -5.80 -26.21
C PHE A 481 -62.72 -5.60 -27.71
N VAL A 482 -61.64 -6.06 -28.33
CA VAL A 482 -61.48 -6.11 -29.78
C VAL A 482 -61.47 -7.58 -30.19
N GLY A 483 -62.50 -7.99 -30.93
CA GLY A 483 -62.62 -9.36 -31.43
C GLY A 483 -61.67 -9.66 -32.58
N THR A 484 -61.42 -10.94 -32.84
CA THR A 484 -60.64 -11.41 -34.00
C THR A 484 -61.28 -11.04 -35.35
N ASN A 485 -62.59 -10.76 -35.34
CA ASN A 485 -63.37 -10.23 -36.46
C ASN A 485 -63.31 -8.70 -36.59
N ASN A 486 -62.43 -8.02 -35.84
CA ASN A 486 -62.33 -6.55 -35.75
C ASN A 486 -63.57 -5.83 -35.20
N HIS A 487 -64.53 -6.53 -34.60
CA HIS A 487 -65.62 -5.86 -33.90
C HIS A 487 -65.16 -5.40 -32.52
N MET A 488 -65.56 -4.20 -32.13
CA MET A 488 -65.26 -3.64 -30.81
C MET A 488 -66.51 -3.64 -29.93
N LYS A 489 -66.35 -4.06 -28.67
CA LYS A 489 -67.38 -3.98 -27.64
C LYS A 489 -66.82 -3.23 -26.44
N GLN A 490 -67.39 -2.06 -26.16
CA GLN A 490 -66.98 -1.20 -25.06
C GLN A 490 -67.97 -1.33 -23.90
N GLY A 491 -67.45 -1.55 -22.68
CA GLY A 491 -68.24 -1.58 -21.45
C GLY A 491 -68.56 -0.18 -20.89
N ALA A 492 -69.29 -0.14 -19.77
CA ALA A 492 -69.40 1.06 -18.95
C ALA A 492 -68.17 1.20 -18.03
N PHE A 493 -67.99 2.38 -17.43
CA PHE A 493 -67.04 2.52 -16.32
C PHE A 493 -67.59 1.79 -15.09
N ILE A 494 -66.72 1.02 -14.45
CA ILE A 494 -66.96 0.33 -13.18
C ILE A 494 -66.10 1.02 -12.14
N GLU A 495 -66.72 1.52 -11.07
CA GLU A 495 -66.04 2.08 -9.91
C GLU A 495 -65.81 0.98 -8.88
N THR A 496 -64.58 0.85 -8.38
CA THR A 496 -64.20 -0.18 -7.42
C THR A 496 -62.99 0.25 -6.57
N SER A 497 -62.77 -0.45 -5.47
CA SER A 497 -61.53 -0.44 -4.69
C SER A 497 -60.76 -1.76 -4.80
N ASP A 498 -61.27 -2.73 -5.57
CA ASP A 498 -60.63 -4.03 -5.75
C ASP A 498 -59.32 -3.87 -6.52
N THR A 499 -58.28 -4.58 -6.11
CA THR A 499 -56.96 -4.52 -6.74
C THR A 499 -56.68 -5.68 -7.69
N LEU A 500 -57.56 -6.70 -7.71
CA LEU A 500 -57.44 -7.86 -8.58
C LEU A 500 -58.69 -7.95 -9.46
N ILE A 501 -58.54 -7.62 -10.74
CA ILE A 501 -59.65 -7.53 -11.69
C ILE A 501 -59.54 -8.63 -12.73
N ALA A 502 -60.50 -9.56 -12.73
CA ALA A 502 -60.61 -10.55 -13.79
C ALA A 502 -61.10 -9.88 -15.08
N VAL A 503 -60.37 -10.08 -16.18
CA VAL A 503 -60.73 -9.57 -17.51
C VAL A 503 -61.27 -10.73 -18.34
N SER A 504 -62.60 -10.87 -18.40
CA SER A 504 -63.30 -11.97 -19.10
C SER A 504 -64.21 -11.47 -20.23
N ASP A 505 -64.36 -12.30 -21.26
CA ASP A 505 -65.24 -12.01 -22.42
C ASP A 505 -66.74 -12.08 -22.08
N SER A 506 -67.09 -12.67 -20.92
CA SER A 506 -68.46 -12.78 -20.39
C SER A 506 -68.63 -11.89 -19.15
N PRO A 507 -69.78 -11.18 -19.02
CA PRO A 507 -70.08 -10.31 -17.88
C PRO A 507 -70.26 -11.07 -16.56
#